data_AF-A0A395YD72-F1
#
_entry.id   AF-A0A395YD72-F1
#
_cell.length_a   1.000
_cell.length_b   1.000
_cell.length_c   1.000
_cell.angle_alpha   90.00
_cell.angle_beta   90.00
_cell.angle_gamma   90.00
#
_symmetry.space_group_name_H-M   'P 1'
#
loop_
_entity.id
_entity.type
_entity.pdbx_description
1 polymer ?
#
loop_
_entity_poly.entity_id
_entity_poly.type
_entity_poly.pdbx_seq_one_letter_code
_entity_poly.pdbx_strand_id
1 'polypeptide(L)'
;MPEDGLPIVEPTDNYYQAFINWEKNEYWDIYTNGIRVLFGNAFGSVACEAAYEGGEEWYRDVKKQIWSNYEYLKQTFAEKLPGAVVSPLEGTYLCWIDLRAYIDPEKTKELIQKRCRLAVEAICKNV
;
A
#
# COMPACT_ATOMS: atom_id res chain seq x y z
N MET A 1 -18.13 -9.42 38.15
CA MET A 1 -17.74 -8.09 37.65
C MET A 1 -16.32 -7.85 38.14
N PRO A 2 -15.34 -7.50 37.30
CA PRO A 2 -14.05 -7.06 37.79
C PRO A 2 -14.24 -5.71 38.51
N GLU A 3 -13.57 -5.51 39.64
CA GLU A 3 -13.75 -4.36 40.53
C GLU A 3 -13.12 -3.05 40.01
N ASP A 4 -12.48 -3.07 38.84
CA ASP A 4 -11.56 -2.00 38.44
C ASP A 4 -12.13 -1.05 37.38
N GLY A 5 -13.44 -1.08 37.12
CA GLY A 5 -14.19 0.00 36.47
C GLY A 5 -13.67 0.54 35.12
N LEU A 6 -12.71 -0.11 34.46
CA LEU A 6 -12.19 0.36 33.18
C LEU A 6 -13.26 0.12 32.11
N PRO A 7 -13.64 1.15 31.35
CA PRO A 7 -14.62 1.00 30.28
C PRO A 7 -14.09 -0.02 29.28
N ILE A 8 -14.94 -0.98 28.94
CA ILE A 8 -14.73 -1.85 27.79
C ILE A 8 -14.88 -0.93 26.58
N VAL A 9 -13.77 -0.36 26.09
CA VAL A 9 -13.79 0.43 24.86
C VAL A 9 -13.93 -0.57 23.73
N GLU A 10 -15.12 -0.62 23.11
CA GLU A 10 -15.33 -1.47 21.94
C GLU A 10 -14.39 -1.02 20.82
N PRO A 11 -13.73 -1.95 20.09
CA PRO A 11 -12.77 -1.60 19.05
C PRO A 11 -13.40 -0.69 18.01
N THR A 12 -12.75 0.42 17.70
CA THR A 12 -13.21 1.35 16.68
C THR A 12 -13.02 0.74 15.29
N ASP A 13 -14.11 0.60 14.55
CA ASP A 13 -14.25 -0.17 13.30
C ASP A 13 -13.51 0.39 12.07
N ASN A 14 -12.43 1.16 12.25
CA ASN A 14 -11.71 1.79 11.15
C ASN A 14 -10.20 1.65 11.32
N TYR A 15 -9.61 0.76 10.51
CA TYR A 15 -8.17 0.46 10.48
C TYR A 15 -7.65 -0.11 11.81
N TYR A 16 -7.45 -1.43 11.85
CA TYR A 16 -7.01 -2.10 13.07
C TYR A 16 -5.58 -1.71 13.43
N GLN A 17 -5.43 -1.02 14.57
CA GLN A 17 -4.14 -0.74 15.17
C GLN A 17 -3.89 -1.74 16.30
N ALA A 18 -2.88 -2.59 16.14
CA ALA A 18 -2.52 -3.56 17.17
C ALA A 18 -1.55 -2.93 18.18
N PHE A 19 -1.99 -2.72 19.42
CA PHE A 19 -1.14 -2.33 20.54
C PHE A 19 -0.91 -3.50 21.48
N ILE A 20 0.34 -3.93 21.63
CA ILE A 20 0.74 -4.91 22.65
C ILE A 20 0.93 -4.23 24.02
N ASN A 21 1.25 -2.93 24.04
CA ASN A 21 1.43 -2.14 25.25
C ASN A 21 0.14 -1.37 25.58
N TRP A 22 -0.37 -1.58 26.80
CA TRP A 22 -1.64 -1.02 27.28
C TRP A 22 -1.63 0.50 27.45
N GLU A 23 -0.54 1.09 27.96
CA GLU A 23 -0.42 2.55 28.14
C GLU A 23 -0.49 3.29 26.78
N LYS A 24 0.11 2.70 25.74
CA LYS A 24 0.03 3.25 24.38
C LYS A 24 -1.38 3.16 23.80
N ASN A 25 -2.13 2.12 24.15
CA ASN A 25 -3.51 1.97 23.72
C ASN A 25 -4.39 3.06 24.33
N GLU A 26 -4.28 3.28 25.65
CA GLU A 26 -5.03 4.32 26.35
C GLU A 26 -4.71 5.73 25.84
N TYR A 27 -3.43 6.03 25.59
CA TYR A 27 -3.05 7.30 24.96
C TYR A 27 -3.69 7.46 23.57
N TRP A 28 -3.75 6.38 22.80
CA TRP A 28 -4.33 6.42 21.47
C TRP A 28 -5.84 6.65 21.49
N ASP A 29 -6.55 6.04 22.43
CA ASP A 29 -7.97 6.28 22.65
C ASP A 29 -8.25 7.73 23.02
N ILE A 30 -7.45 8.33 23.93
CA ILE A 30 -7.60 9.75 24.29
C ILE A 30 -7.42 10.63 23.05
N TYR A 31 -6.39 10.36 22.25
CA TYR A 31 -6.10 11.13 21.04
C TYR A 31 -7.23 11.03 20.00
N THR A 32 -7.65 9.82 19.63
CA THR A 32 -8.67 9.58 18.60
C THR A 32 -10.03 10.13 19.02
N ASN A 33 -10.38 10.03 20.30
CA ASN A 33 -11.55 10.69 20.88
C ASN A 33 -11.49 12.21 20.75
N GLY A 34 -10.33 12.81 21.06
CA GLY A 34 -10.10 14.25 20.94
C GLY A 34 -10.27 14.78 19.51
N ILE A 35 -9.87 14.00 18.50
CA ILE A 35 -10.01 14.37 17.08
C ILE A 35 -11.28 13.81 16.41
N ARG A 36 -12.18 13.17 17.18
CA ARG A 36 -13.45 12.58 16.72
C ARG A 36 -13.30 11.54 15.61
N VAL A 37 -12.21 10.78 15.63
CA VAL A 37 -12.02 9.61 14.75
C VAL A 37 -12.47 8.38 15.51
N LEU A 38 -13.79 8.20 15.60
CA LEU A 38 -14.41 7.23 16.51
C LEU A 38 -14.88 5.96 15.82
N PHE A 39 -15.37 6.05 14.58
CA PHE A 39 -16.02 4.94 13.92
C PHE A 39 -15.67 4.86 12.45
N GLY A 40 -15.83 3.65 11.93
CA GLY A 40 -15.69 3.36 10.53
C GLY A 40 -16.91 3.48 9.67
N ASN A 41 -16.66 3.45 8.35
CA ASN A 41 -17.72 3.21 7.42
C ASN A 41 -18.13 1.74 7.56
N ALA A 42 -19.40 1.48 7.85
CA ALA A 42 -19.95 0.14 8.00
C ALA A 42 -19.65 -0.78 6.79
N PHE A 43 -19.64 -0.24 5.56
CA PHE A 43 -19.25 -1.00 4.37
C PHE A 43 -17.77 -1.41 4.40
N GLY A 44 -16.91 -0.60 5.01
CA GLY A 44 -15.49 -0.91 5.18
C GLY A 44 -15.29 -2.10 6.12
N SER A 45 -16.01 -2.13 7.24
CA SER A 45 -15.96 -3.24 8.21
C SER A 45 -16.43 -4.55 7.58
N VAL A 46 -17.60 -4.54 6.92
CA VAL A 46 -18.16 -5.72 6.24
C VAL A 46 -17.25 -6.20 5.10
N ALA A 47 -16.67 -5.29 4.32
CA ALA A 47 -15.74 -5.65 3.26
C ALA A 47 -14.44 -6.27 3.80
N CYS A 48 -13.94 -5.76 4.92
CA CYS A 48 -12.74 -6.25 5.58
C CYS A 48 -12.94 -7.68 6.12
N GLU A 49 -14.05 -7.92 6.81
CA GLU A 49 -14.45 -9.24 7.31
C GLU A 49 -14.56 -10.25 6.15
N ALA A 50 -15.33 -9.91 5.12
CA ALA A 50 -15.48 -10.77 3.94
C ALA A 50 -14.14 -11.06 3.23
N ALA A 51 -13.25 -10.07 3.15
CA ALA A 51 -11.93 -10.24 2.57
C ALA A 51 -11.04 -11.19 3.40
N TYR A 52 -11.08 -11.13 4.73
CA TYR A 52 -10.30 -12.02 5.58
C TYR A 52 -10.88 -13.44 5.67
N GLU A 53 -12.20 -13.59 5.68
CA GLU A 53 -12.84 -14.90 5.77
C GLU A 53 -12.82 -15.67 4.44
N GLY A 54 -13.01 -14.98 3.31
CA GLY A 54 -13.18 -15.60 2.00
C GLY A 54 -12.11 -15.28 0.95
N GLY A 55 -11.19 -14.35 1.22
CA GLY A 55 -10.30 -13.79 0.20
C GLY A 55 -9.03 -14.60 -0.13
N GLU A 56 -8.74 -15.69 0.59
CA GLU A 56 -7.47 -16.41 0.49
C GLU A 56 -7.18 -16.96 -0.92
N GLU A 57 -8.18 -17.57 -1.58
CA GLU A 57 -8.01 -18.11 -2.93
C GLU A 57 -7.68 -16.99 -3.93
N TRP A 58 -8.47 -15.92 -3.92
CA TRP A 58 -8.25 -14.75 -4.75
C TRP A 58 -6.89 -14.11 -4.49
N TYR A 59 -6.48 -13.99 -3.23
CA TYR A 59 -5.19 -13.43 -2.83
C TYR A 59 -4.02 -14.23 -3.42
N ARG A 60 -4.09 -15.56 -3.39
CA ARG A 60 -3.07 -16.43 -3.99
C ARG A 60 -2.96 -16.22 -5.50
N ASP A 61 -4.08 -16.09 -6.19
CA ASP A 61 -4.10 -15.93 -7.64
C ASP A 61 -3.64 -14.55 -8.09
N VAL A 62 -4.06 -13.48 -7.38
CA VAL A 62 -3.57 -12.12 -7.62
C VAL A 62 -2.06 -12.04 -7.41
N LYS A 63 -1.50 -12.72 -6.40
CA LYS A 63 -0.04 -12.78 -6.22
C LYS A 63 0.69 -13.41 -7.39
N LYS A 64 0.17 -14.50 -7.95
CA LYS A 64 0.74 -15.13 -9.14
C LYS A 64 0.69 -14.18 -10.34
N GLN A 65 -0.43 -13.47 -10.52
CA GLN A 65 -0.58 -12.51 -11.61
C GLN A 65 0.38 -11.31 -11.47
N ILE A 66 0.51 -10.74 -10.27
CA ILE A 66 1.48 -9.66 -10.00
C ILE A 66 2.90 -10.12 -10.32
N TRP A 67 3.27 -11.32 -9.89
CA TRP A 67 4.60 -11.88 -10.17
C TRP A 67 4.85 -12.11 -11.67
N SER A 68 3.86 -12.68 -12.37
CA SER A 68 3.94 -12.87 -13.83
C SER A 68 4.07 -11.53 -14.57
N ASN A 69 3.35 -10.50 -14.13
CA ASN A 69 3.44 -9.16 -14.72
C ASN A 69 4.81 -8.54 -14.48
N TYR A 70 5.38 -8.72 -13.28
CA TYR A 70 6.72 -8.26 -12.95
C TYR A 70 7.79 -8.91 -13.85
N GLU A 71 7.75 -10.24 -13.99
CA GLU A 71 8.70 -10.96 -14.85
C GLU A 71 8.59 -10.54 -16.32
N TYR A 72 7.36 -10.41 -16.83
CA TYR A 72 7.13 -9.90 -18.18
C TYR A 72 7.72 -8.49 -18.39
N LEU A 73 7.44 -7.58 -17.44
CA LEU A 73 7.96 -6.21 -17.49
C LEU A 73 9.49 -6.22 -17.47
N LYS A 74 10.09 -6.93 -16.51
CA LYS A 74 11.55 -7.01 -16.35
C LYS A 74 12.24 -7.53 -17.60
N GLN A 75 11.74 -8.62 -18.19
CA GLN A 75 12.27 -9.18 -19.43
C GLN A 75 12.13 -8.19 -20.60
N THR A 76 10.95 -7.56 -20.74
CA THR A 76 10.71 -6.57 -21.79
C THR A 76 11.67 -5.38 -21.68
N PHE A 77 11.91 -4.87 -20.48
CA PHE A 77 12.84 -3.77 -20.27
C PHE A 77 14.29 -4.19 -20.53
N ALA A 78 14.70 -5.38 -20.10
CA ALA A 78 16.04 -5.90 -20.39
C ALA A 78 16.30 -6.00 -21.90
N GLU A 79 15.29 -6.40 -22.68
CA GLU A 79 15.39 -6.51 -24.14
C GLU A 79 15.30 -5.17 -24.88
N LYS A 80 14.36 -4.30 -24.49
CA LYS A 80 14.03 -3.07 -25.26
C LYS A 80 14.73 -1.82 -24.74
N LEU A 81 15.06 -1.78 -23.46
CA LEU A 81 15.65 -0.64 -22.76
C LEU A 81 16.76 -1.13 -21.81
N PRO A 82 17.86 -1.70 -22.31
CA PRO A 82 18.88 -2.38 -21.50
C PRO A 82 19.60 -1.48 -20.47
N GLY A 83 19.52 -0.17 -20.61
CA GLY A 83 20.03 0.81 -19.64
C GLY A 83 19.06 1.16 -18.51
N ALA A 84 17.81 0.69 -18.57
CA ALA A 84 16.82 0.91 -17.53
C ALA A 84 17.02 -0.13 -16.43
N VAL A 85 16.95 0.31 -15.18
CA VAL A 85 17.11 -0.58 -14.03
C VAL A 85 15.76 -0.84 -13.40
N VAL A 86 15.31 -2.10 -13.43
CA VAL A 86 14.10 -2.55 -12.76
C VAL A 86 14.48 -3.11 -11.39
N SER A 87 14.01 -2.49 -10.31
CA SER A 87 14.31 -2.96 -8.95
C SER A 87 13.70 -4.35 -8.68
N PRO A 88 14.34 -5.20 -7.86
CA PRO A 88 13.73 -6.43 -7.37
C PRO A 88 12.39 -6.18 -6.69
N LEU A 89 11.36 -6.97 -7.03
CA LEU A 89 10.05 -6.90 -6.38
C LEU A 89 9.99 -7.89 -5.22
N GLU A 90 10.23 -7.41 -4.00
CA GLU A 90 10.15 -8.23 -2.77
C GLU A 90 8.76 -8.20 -2.12
N GLY A 91 7.92 -7.24 -2.52
CA GLY A 91 6.57 -7.07 -2.02
C GLY A 91 5.83 -5.93 -2.74
N THR A 92 4.56 -5.74 -2.40
CA THR A 92 3.61 -4.83 -3.09
C THR A 92 3.37 -5.22 -4.56
N TYR A 93 2.54 -4.44 -5.26
CA TYR A 93 2.32 -4.56 -6.70
C TYR A 93 2.93 -3.39 -7.50
N LEU A 94 3.73 -2.54 -6.84
CA LEU A 94 4.34 -1.36 -7.45
C LEU A 94 5.78 -1.66 -7.88
N CYS A 95 6.04 -1.57 -9.18
CA CYS A 95 7.37 -1.75 -9.74
C CYS A 95 8.09 -0.40 -9.83
N TRP A 96 9.34 -0.37 -9.39
CA TRP A 96 10.22 0.81 -9.49
C TRP A 96 11.19 0.64 -10.63
N ILE A 97 11.25 1.65 -11.50
CA ILE A 97 12.06 1.63 -12.72
C ILE A 97 12.88 2.91 -12.79
N ASP A 98 14.19 2.75 -12.87
CA ASP A 98 15.13 3.84 -13.11
C ASP A 98 15.32 4.04 -14.62
N LEU A 99 14.94 5.22 -15.10
CA LEU A 99 15.03 5.62 -16.50
C LEU A 99 16.10 6.70 -16.75
N ARG A 100 16.97 6.98 -15.77
CA ARG A 100 17.98 8.06 -15.87
C ARG A 100 18.95 7.89 -17.04
N ALA A 101 19.16 6.67 -17.52
CA ALA A 101 19.95 6.41 -18.73
C ALA A 101 19.31 6.94 -20.02
N TYR A 102 18.00 7.26 -20.01
CA TYR A 102 17.22 7.62 -21.20
C TYR A 102 16.55 8.98 -21.10
N ILE A 103 16.12 9.37 -19.90
CA ILE A 103 15.29 10.54 -19.69
C ILE A 103 15.87 11.34 -18.52
N ASP A 104 15.99 12.65 -18.74
CA ASP A 104 16.25 13.61 -17.68
C ASP A 104 15.17 13.47 -16.59
N PRO A 105 15.54 13.31 -15.30
CA PRO A 105 14.59 13.20 -14.20
C PRO A 105 13.49 14.26 -14.27
N GLU A 106 13.84 15.52 -14.56
CA GLU A 106 12.92 16.66 -14.58
C GLU A 106 11.85 16.54 -15.67
N LYS A 107 12.14 15.80 -16.75
CA LYS A 107 11.26 15.61 -17.91
C LYS A 107 10.50 14.28 -17.88
N THR A 108 10.81 13.40 -16.92
CA THR A 108 10.26 12.03 -16.88
C THR A 108 8.74 12.04 -16.79
N LYS A 109 8.16 12.82 -15.88
CA LYS A 109 6.70 12.91 -15.72
C LYS A 109 6.01 13.36 -17.01
N GLU A 110 6.51 14.44 -17.61
CA GLU A 110 5.92 15.00 -18.81
C GLU A 110 6.01 14.03 -19.99
N LEU A 111 7.18 13.44 -20.22
CA LEU A 111 7.40 12.53 -21.33
C LEU A 111 6.48 11.31 -21.21
N ILE A 112 6.48 10.64 -20.06
CA ILE A 112 5.69 9.42 -19.87
C ILE A 112 4.18 9.71 -19.94
N GLN A 113 3.70 10.78 -19.30
CA GLN A 113 2.28 11.08 -19.27
C GLN A 113 1.77 11.67 -20.60
N LYS A 114 2.48 12.63 -21.20
CA LYS A 114 2.00 13.32 -22.41
C LYS A 114 2.34 12.59 -23.70
N ARG A 115 3.53 11.98 -23.80
CA ARG A 115 3.98 11.30 -25.03
C ARG A 115 3.66 9.82 -25.00
N CYS A 116 3.97 9.11 -23.91
CA CYS A 116 3.70 7.68 -23.81
C CYS A 116 2.25 7.37 -23.38
N ARG A 117 1.49 8.37 -22.92
CA ARG A 117 0.09 8.25 -22.48
C ARG A 117 -0.10 7.29 -21.30
N LEU A 118 0.90 7.23 -20.41
CA LEU A 118 0.86 6.39 -19.22
C LEU A 118 0.84 7.27 -17.96
N ALA A 119 -0.14 7.03 -17.09
CA ALA A 119 -0.17 7.64 -15.77
C ALA A 119 0.82 6.90 -14.86
N VAL A 120 1.87 7.60 -14.43
CA VAL A 120 2.88 7.09 -13.51
C VAL A 120 3.16 8.13 -12.44
N GLU A 121 3.56 7.64 -11.27
CA GLU A 121 4.19 8.47 -10.25
C GLU A 121 5.67 8.60 -10.60
N ALA A 122 6.09 9.81 -10.97
CA ALA A 122 7.47 10.11 -11.30
C ALA A 122 8.13 10.82 -10.12
N ILE A 123 9.15 10.19 -9.54
CA ILE A 123 9.87 10.75 -8.40
C ILE A 123 11.19 11.33 -8.91
N CYS A 124 11.23 12.65 -9.01
CA CYS A 124 12.42 13.41 -9.37
C CYS A 124 13.16 13.79 -8.08
N LYS A 125 14.03 12.93 -7.57
CA LYS A 125 14.98 13.31 -6.52
C LYS A 125 16.36 13.46 -7.14
N ASN A 126 16.94 14.65 -7.05
CA ASN A 126 18.36 14.87 -7.27
C ASN A 126 19.09 14.16 -6.13
N VAL A 127 19.59 12.96 -6.41
CA VAL A 127 20.62 12.31 -5.59
C VAL A 127 21.96 12.55 -6.26
#